data_AF-A0AA37KQD9-F1
#
_entry.id   AF-A0AA37KQD9-F1
#
_cell.length_a   1.000
_cell.length_b   1.000
_cell.length_c   1.000
_cell.angle_alpha   90.00
_cell.angle_beta   90.00
_cell.angle_gamma   90.00
#
_symmetry.space_group_name_H-M   'P 1'
#
loop_
_entity.id
_entity.type
_entity.pdbx_description
1 polymer ?
#
loop_
_entity_poly.entity_id
_entity_poly.type
_entity_poly.pdbx_seq_one_letter_code
_entity_poly.pdbx_strand_id
1 'polypeptide(L)'
;MNTTLTTVLYTSKTLSDGTHPLMLRLTKNRRIKYISLHISLDAKFWDFDKSRPKRNCPDKERINTLIETKTKELQEQILDFKTSDKEYTLNTLVEKASRKVVRQTVGDYLNDYIDRLLVEKRVGNAKTFQELRTSLTKFCRSLDFYFIDIDAEWLKRYEQWLRVERHYSDNSIGIRFRSLRVLYNSAITDGLIKKADYPFDTFKVSRFKEATAKRSLTKEDIRRIMDCEVRTLTKYPKPFLHLAKDLFLFSYLSCGINLTDILHIRYADIVDRRLVFNRQKTGKLLSFQLQPTALDILDKYRQPNAHPQDYIFPVLRRSVHVTAQQQYGRVQRTNKRINRYLKLIGEHLHLPITLTTYVARHSFATVLKRSGVSTSIISESLGHSSEKITQIYLDSFENSQIDAAMQNLL
;
A
#
# COMPACT_ATOMS: atom_id res chain seq x y z
N MET A 1 -7.81 23.18 33.07
CA MET A 1 -6.51 22.65 33.56
C MET A 1 -5.36 23.34 32.83
N ASN A 2 -4.67 24.30 33.46
CA ASN A 2 -3.58 25.03 32.81
C ASN A 2 -2.23 24.34 33.08
N THR A 3 -1.50 24.04 32.00
CA THR A 3 -0.10 23.62 32.07
C THR A 3 0.77 24.85 32.23
N THR A 4 1.64 24.88 33.24
CA THR A 4 2.57 25.98 33.46
C THR A 4 3.98 25.60 33.01
N LEU A 5 4.68 26.57 32.41
CA LEU A 5 6.06 26.45 31.93
C LEU A 5 6.91 27.41 32.75
N THR A 6 8.01 26.93 33.32
CA THR A 6 8.96 27.77 34.06
C THR A 6 10.38 27.32 33.76
N THR A 7 11.27 28.24 33.41
CA THR A 7 12.70 27.93 33.27
C THR A 7 13.34 27.81 34.64
N VAL A 8 14.12 26.76 34.87
CA VAL A 8 14.82 26.53 36.13
C VAL A 8 16.27 26.11 35.87
N LEU A 9 17.16 26.56 36.75
CA LEU A 9 18.48 25.98 36.86
C LEU A 9 18.38 24.68 37.64
N TYR A 10 18.73 23.56 37.01
CA TYR A 10 18.54 22.23 37.58
C TYR A 10 19.74 21.85 38.45
N THR A 11 19.71 22.28 39.71
CA THR A 11 20.81 22.11 40.68
C THR A 11 21.00 20.68 41.16
N SER A 12 20.02 19.80 40.95
CA SER A 12 20.13 18.36 41.26
C SER A 12 21.12 17.62 40.35
N LYS A 13 21.62 18.26 39.29
CA LYS A 13 22.69 17.73 38.43
C LYS A 13 23.78 18.80 38.26
N THR A 14 25.00 18.45 38.62
CA THR A 14 26.20 19.26 38.35
C THR A 14 27.01 18.58 37.27
N LEU A 15 27.43 19.34 36.25
CA LEU A 15 28.30 18.85 35.18
C LEU A 15 29.77 18.84 35.62
N SER A 16 30.63 18.17 34.87
CA SER A 16 32.06 18.06 35.17
C SER A 16 32.79 19.41 35.22
N ASP A 17 32.24 20.43 34.57
CA ASP A 17 32.74 21.82 34.57
C ASP A 17 32.19 22.68 35.72
N GLY A 18 31.42 22.09 36.65
CA GLY A 18 30.82 22.79 37.79
C GLY A 18 29.53 23.55 37.47
N THR A 19 29.06 23.52 36.21
CA THR A 19 27.83 24.21 35.81
C THR A 19 26.58 23.33 35.98
N HIS A 20 25.41 23.98 36.02
CA HIS A 20 24.12 23.30 36.14
C HIS A 20 23.29 23.46 34.86
N PRO A 21 22.63 22.40 34.36
CA PRO A 21 21.78 22.49 33.17
C PRO A 21 20.59 23.42 33.37
N LEU A 22 20.25 24.19 32.34
CA LEU A 22 18.97 24.91 32.28
C LEU A 22 17.89 23.99 31.71
N MET A 23 16.75 23.94 32.41
CA MET A 23 15.62 23.07 32.11
C MET A 23 14.33 23.87 32.04
N LEU A 24 13.44 23.53 31.12
CA LEU A 24 12.04 23.95 31.15
C LEU A 24 11.24 22.96 31.99
N ARG A 25 10.72 23.46 33.12
CA ARG A 25 9.83 22.72 34.03
C ARG A 25 8.39 22.84 33.56
N LEU A 26 7.77 21.71 33.22
CA LEU A 26 6.36 21.60 32.86
C LEU A 26 5.59 21.07 34.06
N THR A 27 4.54 21.78 34.47
CA THR A 27 3.66 21.36 35.58
C THR A 27 2.21 21.25 35.11
N LYS A 28 1.60 20.08 35.31
CA LYS A 28 0.17 19.81 35.04
C LYS A 28 -0.37 18.83 36.07
N ASN A 29 -1.51 19.13 36.69
CA ASN A 29 -2.18 18.27 37.67
C ASN A 29 -1.24 17.74 38.78
N ARG A 30 -0.42 18.64 39.37
CA ARG A 30 0.60 18.34 40.39
C ARG A 30 1.73 17.38 39.95
N ARG A 31 1.78 16.99 38.68
CA ARG A 31 2.91 16.25 38.09
C ARG A 31 3.89 17.23 37.45
N ILE A 32 5.19 16.90 37.53
CA ILE A 32 6.28 17.73 37.01
C ILE A 32 7.11 16.90 36.03
N LYS A 33 7.50 17.52 34.91
CA LYS A 33 8.49 16.99 33.97
C LYS A 33 9.46 18.10 33.56
N TYR A 34 10.63 17.72 33.07
CA TYR A 34 11.69 18.65 32.65
C TYR A 34 12.09 18.37 31.20
N ILE A 35 12.33 19.44 30.45
CA ILE A 35 12.93 19.40 29.10
C ILE A 35 14.24 20.18 29.15
N SER A 36 15.34 19.56 28.72
CA SER A 36 16.66 20.19 28.70
C SER A 36 16.75 21.25 27.60
N LEU A 37 17.28 22.43 27.96
CA LEU A 37 17.66 23.46 26.99
C LEU A 37 19.04 23.21 26.37
N HIS A 38 19.74 22.14 26.79
CA HIS A 38 21.06 21.74 26.30
C HIS A 38 22.14 22.83 26.47
N ILE A 39 21.91 23.74 27.42
CA ILE A 39 22.87 24.72 27.90
C ILE A 39 22.96 24.60 29.41
N SER A 40 24.12 24.94 29.97
CA SER A 40 24.35 24.96 31.41
C SER A 40 24.88 26.32 31.83
N LEU A 41 24.67 26.64 33.10
CA LEU A 41 25.03 27.91 33.70
C LEU A 41 25.60 27.69 35.11
N ASP A 42 26.60 28.48 35.48
CA ASP A 42 27.04 28.58 36.88
C ASP A 42 25.93 29.24 37.71
N ALA A 43 25.65 28.69 38.90
CA ALA A 43 24.61 29.18 39.81
C ALA A 43 24.78 30.67 40.15
N LYS A 44 26.00 31.21 40.15
CA LYS A 44 26.25 32.63 40.42
C LYS A 44 25.58 33.56 39.42
N PHE A 45 25.36 33.10 38.18
CA PHE A 45 24.77 33.88 37.09
C PHE A 45 23.25 33.68 36.93
N TRP A 46 22.60 32.86 37.75
CA TRP A 46 21.15 32.63 37.70
C TRP A 46 20.40 33.33 38.82
N ASP A 47 19.30 34.02 38.50
CA ASP A 47 18.37 34.61 39.45
C ASP A 47 17.27 33.58 39.76
N PHE A 48 17.32 32.99 40.96
CA PHE A 48 16.40 31.93 41.38
C PHE A 48 14.97 32.44 41.62
N ASP A 49 14.83 33.69 42.09
CA ASP A 49 13.52 34.29 42.36
C ASP A 49 12.81 34.66 41.07
N LYS A 50 13.57 35.17 40.08
CA LYS A 50 13.02 35.63 38.80
C LYS A 50 13.09 34.57 37.70
N SER A 51 13.63 33.39 37.99
CA SER A 51 13.78 32.28 37.03
C SER A 51 14.43 32.71 35.71
N ARG A 52 15.49 33.55 35.77
CA ARG A 52 16.15 34.10 34.59
C ARG A 52 17.65 34.37 34.81
N PRO A 53 18.46 34.53 33.76
CA PRO A 53 19.86 34.93 33.91
C PRO A 53 20.00 36.32 34.56
N LYS A 54 20.97 36.49 35.47
CA LYS A 54 21.32 37.78 36.10
C LYS A 54 21.88 38.76 35.07
N ARG A 55 21.94 40.05 35.44
CA ARG A 55 22.47 41.12 34.57
C ARG A 55 23.92 40.90 34.15
N ASN A 56 24.73 40.27 35.00
CA ASN A 56 26.15 39.98 34.78
C ASN A 56 26.40 38.62 34.12
N CYS A 57 25.36 37.96 33.60
CA CYS A 57 25.50 36.66 32.94
C CYS A 57 26.18 36.81 31.56
N PRO A 58 27.25 36.04 31.27
CA PRO A 58 27.78 35.90 29.91
C PRO A 58 26.70 35.37 28.96
N ASP A 59 26.71 35.79 27.68
CA ASP A 59 25.77 35.32 26.65
C ASP A 59 24.27 35.51 26.99
N LYS A 60 23.93 36.43 27.89
CA LYS A 60 22.55 36.62 28.38
C LYS A 60 21.51 36.71 27.26
N GLU A 61 21.78 37.50 26.21
CA GLU A 61 20.86 37.67 25.08
C GLU A 61 20.61 36.34 24.36
N ARG A 62 21.66 35.57 24.09
CA ARG A 62 21.55 34.24 23.45
C ARG A 62 20.74 33.27 24.31
N ILE A 63 20.99 33.25 25.63
CA ILE A 63 20.29 32.39 26.58
C ILE A 63 18.81 32.76 26.67
N ASN A 64 18.49 34.05 26.76
CA ASN A 64 17.11 34.54 26.80
C ASN A 64 16.37 34.20 25.51
N THR A 65 16.94 34.47 24.34
CA THR A 65 16.35 34.12 23.04
C THR A 65 16.07 32.63 22.93
N LEU A 66 16.98 31.77 23.42
CA LEU A 66 16.76 30.33 23.43
C LEU A 66 15.61 29.93 24.37
N ILE A 67 15.57 30.49 25.57
CA ILE A 67 14.49 30.28 26.54
C ILE A 67 13.14 30.68 25.93
N GLU A 68 13.07 31.87 25.32
CA GLU A 68 11.86 32.41 24.70
C GLU A 68 11.41 31.54 23.52
N THR A 69 12.33 31.17 22.63
CA THR A 69 12.04 30.33 21.47
C THR A 69 11.47 28.98 21.90
N LYS A 70 12.12 28.30 22.85
CA LYS A 70 11.67 26.99 23.35
C LYS A 70 10.39 27.07 24.16
N THR A 71 10.20 28.16 24.92
CA THR A 71 8.95 28.42 25.63
C THR A 71 7.80 28.62 24.66
N LYS A 72 8.00 29.43 23.60
CA LYS A 72 7.01 29.68 22.55
C LYS A 72 6.64 28.40 21.80
N GLU A 73 7.63 27.60 21.41
CA GLU A 73 7.41 26.30 20.75
C GLU A 73 6.51 25.37 21.59
N LEU A 74 6.77 25.27 22.90
CA LEU A 74 5.93 24.46 23.80
C LEU A 74 4.56 25.09 24.05
N GLN A 75 4.46 26.42 24.10
CA GLN A 75 3.18 27.12 24.23
C GLN A 75 2.29 26.88 23.00
N GLU A 76 2.85 26.94 21.79
CA GLU A 76 2.16 26.60 20.53
C GLU A 76 1.67 25.15 20.57
N GLN A 77 2.51 24.19 20.97
CA GLN A 77 2.08 22.79 21.12
C GLN A 77 0.94 22.63 22.13
N ILE A 78 1.01 23.31 23.28
CA ILE A 78 -0.06 23.28 24.29
C ILE A 78 -1.35 23.89 23.74
N LEU A 79 -1.25 24.98 22.96
CA LEU A 79 -2.39 25.63 22.32
C LEU A 79 -3.04 24.70 21.29
N ASP A 80 -2.26 24.04 20.43
CA ASP A 80 -2.75 23.08 19.45
C ASP A 80 -3.56 21.95 20.09
N PHE A 81 -3.08 21.42 21.23
CA PHE A 81 -3.81 20.40 21.98
C PHE A 81 -5.12 20.92 22.57
N LYS A 82 -5.13 22.17 23.08
CA LYS A 82 -6.34 22.81 23.61
C LYS A 82 -7.37 23.07 22.50
N THR A 83 -6.94 23.59 21.36
CA THR A 83 -7.81 23.92 20.21
C THR A 83 -8.36 22.66 19.53
N SER A 84 -7.63 21.54 19.60
CA SER A 84 -8.06 20.27 19.03
C SER A 84 -8.94 19.41 19.95
N ASP A 85 -9.30 19.91 21.13
CA ASP A 85 -10.02 19.19 22.20
C ASP A 85 -9.43 17.81 22.54
N LYS A 86 -8.11 17.70 22.48
CA LYS A 86 -7.38 16.44 22.74
C LYS A 86 -6.82 16.44 24.16
N GLU A 87 -7.13 15.41 24.93
CA GLU A 87 -6.41 15.16 26.17
C GLU A 87 -4.92 14.89 25.88
N TYR A 88 -4.04 15.48 26.68
CA TYR A 88 -2.59 15.29 26.60
C TYR A 88 -1.99 15.10 27.98
N THR A 89 -0.90 14.35 28.05
CA THR A 89 -0.11 14.19 29.29
C THR A 89 1.20 14.98 29.19
N LEU A 90 1.89 15.17 30.31
CA LEU A 90 3.24 15.74 30.31
C LEU A 90 4.22 14.86 29.51
N ASN A 91 4.04 13.53 29.49
CA ASN A 91 4.87 12.64 28.68
C ASN A 91 4.65 12.91 27.18
N THR A 92 3.40 13.10 26.75
CA THR A 92 3.07 13.43 25.35
C THR A 92 3.72 14.75 24.91
N LEU A 93 3.77 15.76 25.80
CA LEU A 93 4.46 17.03 25.54
C LEU A 93 5.98 16.84 25.46
N VAL A 94 6.57 16.12 26.42
CA VAL A 94 8.01 15.86 26.44
C VAL A 94 8.45 15.03 25.24
N GLU A 95 7.72 13.97 24.89
CA GLU A 95 8.03 13.14 23.72
C GLU A 95 7.99 13.94 22.42
N LYS A 96 6.95 14.75 22.21
CA LYS A 96 6.86 15.60 21.01
C LYS A 96 7.95 16.67 20.97
N ALA A 97 8.29 17.29 22.10
CA ALA A 97 9.34 18.30 22.17
C ALA A 97 10.76 17.72 22.11
N SER A 98 10.92 16.45 22.52
CA SER A 98 12.20 15.72 22.48
C SER A 98 12.45 15.00 21.16
N ARG A 99 11.42 14.86 20.30
CA ARG A 99 11.63 14.51 18.89
C ARG A 99 12.46 15.63 18.27
N LYS A 100 13.78 15.44 18.24
CA LYS A 100 14.63 16.16 17.29
C LYS A 100 13.93 16.06 15.94
N VAL A 101 13.75 17.18 15.26
CA VAL A 101 13.44 17.17 13.83
C VAL A 101 14.61 16.43 13.19
N VAL A 102 14.46 15.12 13.00
CA VAL A 102 15.42 14.33 12.26
C VAL A 102 15.24 14.84 10.84
N ARG A 103 16.16 15.71 10.43
CA ARG A 103 16.27 16.14 9.04
C ARG A 103 16.67 14.90 8.27
N GLN A 104 15.67 14.23 7.70
CA GLN A 104 15.84 13.03 6.91
C GLN A 104 15.54 13.39 5.46
N THR A 105 16.42 12.97 4.56
CA THR A 105 16.23 13.17 3.13
C THR A 105 15.07 12.32 2.63
N VAL A 106 14.49 12.70 1.49
CA VAL A 106 13.47 11.89 0.81
C VAL A 106 14.03 10.50 0.46
N GLY A 107 15.31 10.42 0.09
CA GLY A 107 16.00 9.16 -0.20
C GLY A 107 16.04 8.20 0.98
N ASP A 108 16.53 8.68 2.12
CA ASP A 108 16.65 7.87 3.34
C ASP A 108 15.27 7.44 3.84
N TYR A 109 14.32 8.38 3.91
CA TYR A 109 12.98 8.07 4.38
C TYR A 109 12.26 7.05 3.49
N LEU A 110 12.47 7.13 2.18
CA LEU A 110 11.93 6.16 1.23
C LEU A 110 12.56 4.77 1.38
N ASN A 111 13.86 4.69 1.69
CA ASN A 111 14.53 3.41 1.96
C ASN A 111 13.96 2.77 3.22
N ASP A 112 13.88 3.51 4.33
CA ASP A 112 13.29 3.04 5.58
C ASP A 112 11.84 2.59 5.39
N TYR A 113 11.07 3.33 4.58
CA TYR A 113 9.70 2.97 4.26
C TYR A 113 9.61 1.66 3.46
N ILE A 114 10.52 1.43 2.50
CA ILE A 114 10.61 0.18 1.76
C ILE A 114 10.97 -0.98 2.69
N ASP A 115 11.93 -0.78 3.59
CA ASP A 115 12.39 -1.81 4.53
C ASP A 115 11.30 -2.19 5.54
N ARG A 116 10.57 -1.21 6.08
CA ARG A 116 9.36 -1.44 6.90
C ARG A 116 8.37 -2.35 6.18
N LEU A 117 8.07 -2.07 4.91
CA LEU A 117 7.15 -2.90 4.12
C LEU A 117 7.67 -4.32 3.88
N LEU A 118 8.98 -4.51 3.74
CA LEU A 118 9.58 -5.84 3.56
C LEU A 118 9.53 -6.65 4.86
N VAL A 119 9.77 -6.03 6.01
CA VAL A 119 9.62 -6.63 7.34
C VAL A 119 8.16 -7.04 7.58
N GLU A 120 7.20 -6.18 7.19
CA GLU A 120 5.75 -6.48 7.22
C GLU A 120 5.33 -7.54 6.19
N LYS A 121 6.26 -8.12 5.41
CA LYS A 121 5.99 -9.09 4.33
C LYS A 121 5.09 -8.55 3.21
N ARG A 122 4.96 -7.22 3.07
CA ARG A 122 4.17 -6.53 2.04
C ARG A 122 4.99 -6.29 0.77
N VAL A 123 5.58 -7.36 0.24
CA VAL A 123 6.56 -7.32 -0.86
C VAL A 123 6.04 -6.60 -2.12
N GLY A 124 4.77 -6.81 -2.48
CA GLY A 124 4.16 -6.12 -3.62
C GLY A 124 4.12 -4.61 -3.46
N ASN A 125 3.80 -4.11 -2.26
CA ASN A 125 3.85 -2.67 -1.96
C ASN A 125 5.29 -2.17 -1.97
N ALA A 126 6.21 -2.89 -1.31
CA ALA A 126 7.63 -2.53 -1.30
C ALA A 126 8.17 -2.37 -2.74
N LYS A 127 7.77 -3.26 -3.66
CA LYS A 127 8.17 -3.15 -5.07
C LYS A 127 7.66 -1.87 -5.74
N THR A 128 6.44 -1.44 -5.45
CA THR A 128 5.90 -0.16 -5.94
C THR A 128 6.73 1.03 -5.45
N PHE A 129 7.15 1.04 -4.19
CA PHE A 129 8.00 2.10 -3.64
C PHE A 129 9.45 2.03 -4.17
N GLN A 130 9.98 0.84 -4.44
CA GLN A 130 11.27 0.69 -5.14
C GLN A 130 11.24 1.24 -6.58
N GLU A 131 10.12 1.06 -7.28
CA GLU A 131 9.91 1.66 -8.60
C GLU A 131 9.77 3.18 -8.52
N LEU A 132 9.08 3.70 -7.50
CA LEU A 132 9.05 5.13 -7.21
C LEU A 132 10.47 5.66 -6.97
N ARG A 133 11.25 5.03 -6.09
CA ARG A 133 12.65 5.41 -5.81
C ARG A 133 13.47 5.47 -7.08
N THR A 134 13.47 4.39 -7.85
CA THR A 134 14.18 4.32 -9.14
C THR A 134 13.75 5.45 -10.08
N SER A 135 12.46 5.77 -10.14
CA SER A 135 11.95 6.83 -10.98
C SER A 135 12.38 8.21 -10.50
N LEU A 136 12.31 8.48 -9.20
CA LEU A 136 12.71 9.75 -8.61
C LEU A 136 14.22 9.96 -8.77
N THR A 137 15.04 8.93 -8.54
CA THR A 137 16.50 9.01 -8.74
C THR A 137 16.83 9.36 -10.19
N LYS A 138 16.09 8.82 -11.16
CA LYS A 138 16.30 9.17 -12.58
C LYS A 138 15.89 10.61 -12.91
N PHE A 139 14.85 11.12 -12.27
CA PHE A 139 14.39 12.50 -12.49
C PHE A 139 15.29 13.52 -11.79
N CYS A 140 15.61 13.31 -10.52
CA CYS A 140 16.36 14.25 -9.68
C CYS A 140 17.88 14.06 -9.71
N ARG A 141 18.38 12.94 -10.26
CA ARG A 141 19.78 12.43 -10.17
C ARG A 141 20.20 12.03 -8.76
N SER A 142 19.80 12.78 -7.74
CA SER A 142 19.99 12.48 -6.31
C SER A 142 18.65 12.58 -5.58
N LEU A 143 18.50 11.83 -4.48
CA LEU A 143 17.38 11.95 -3.54
C LEU A 143 17.79 12.64 -2.23
N ASP A 144 18.93 13.30 -2.25
CA ASP A 144 19.46 14.12 -1.16
C ASP A 144 18.81 15.52 -1.15
N PHE A 145 17.52 15.53 -0.89
CA PHE A 145 16.70 16.73 -0.72
C PHE A 145 15.55 16.43 0.25
N TYR A 146 14.83 17.45 0.68
CA TYR A 146 13.80 17.31 1.72
C TYR A 146 12.39 17.34 1.13
N PHE A 147 11.40 16.89 1.91
CA PHE A 147 10.00 16.91 1.47
C PHE A 147 9.48 18.32 1.17
N ILE A 148 10.06 19.36 1.78
CA ILE A 148 9.68 20.76 1.56
C ILE A 148 10.00 21.22 0.13
N ASP A 149 10.99 20.59 -0.52
CA ASP A 149 11.38 20.91 -1.90
C ASP A 149 10.41 20.32 -2.94
N ILE A 150 9.48 19.46 -2.51
CA ILE A 150 8.43 18.87 -3.34
C ILE A 150 7.17 19.72 -3.20
N ASP A 151 7.08 20.78 -4.00
CA ASP A 151 5.88 21.62 -4.13
C ASP A 151 5.01 21.22 -5.35
N ALA A 152 3.92 21.96 -5.58
CA ALA A 152 3.02 21.70 -6.69
C ALA A 152 3.68 21.86 -8.07
N GLU A 153 4.66 22.76 -8.20
CA GLU A 153 5.36 23.01 -9.45
C GLU A 153 6.37 21.89 -9.74
N TRP A 154 7.05 21.41 -8.70
CA TRP A 154 7.87 20.21 -8.75
C TRP A 154 7.06 19.01 -9.23
N LEU A 155 5.83 18.82 -8.70
CA LEU A 155 4.96 17.72 -9.13
C LEU A 155 4.59 17.82 -10.62
N LYS A 156 4.34 19.02 -11.15
CA LYS A 156 4.08 19.22 -12.58
C LYS A 156 5.30 18.89 -13.44
N ARG A 157 6.50 19.33 -13.04
CA ARG A 157 7.74 18.98 -13.76
C ARG A 157 7.97 17.47 -13.76
N TYR A 158 7.76 16.81 -12.63
CA TYR A 158 7.88 15.35 -12.56
C TYR A 158 6.84 14.64 -13.44
N GLU A 159 5.60 15.13 -13.50
CA GLU A 159 4.59 14.60 -14.41
C GLU A 159 5.00 14.77 -15.88
N GLN A 160 5.43 15.98 -16.27
CA GLN A 160 5.86 16.28 -17.63
C GLN A 160 7.01 15.36 -18.03
N TRP A 161 7.99 15.16 -17.15
CA TRP A 161 9.08 14.22 -17.36
C TRP A 161 8.60 12.78 -17.56
N LEU A 162 7.69 12.29 -16.70
CA LEU A 162 7.12 10.94 -16.84
C LEU A 162 6.36 10.77 -18.18
N ARG A 163 5.66 11.81 -18.62
CA ARG A 163 4.83 11.77 -19.82
C ARG A 163 5.65 11.93 -21.10
N VAL A 164 6.50 12.95 -21.16
CA VAL A 164 7.20 13.39 -22.37
C VAL A 164 8.50 12.62 -22.56
N GLU A 165 9.32 12.47 -21.51
CA GLU A 165 10.63 11.82 -21.64
C GLU A 165 10.57 10.31 -21.39
N ARG A 166 9.65 9.85 -20.52
CA ARG A 166 9.52 8.43 -20.19
C ARG A 166 8.37 7.73 -20.91
N HIS A 167 7.51 8.48 -21.61
CA HIS A 167 6.36 7.96 -22.35
C HIS A 167 5.44 7.06 -21.51
N TYR A 168 5.23 7.40 -20.25
CA TYR A 168 4.33 6.63 -19.38
C TYR A 168 2.87 6.94 -19.69
N SER A 169 2.02 5.91 -19.62
CA SER A 169 0.56 6.06 -19.65
C SER A 169 0.04 6.75 -18.38
N ASP A 170 -1.18 7.29 -18.43
CA ASP A 170 -1.77 7.98 -17.27
C ASP A 170 -1.90 7.03 -16.08
N ASN A 171 -2.30 5.78 -16.30
CA ASN A 171 -2.36 4.82 -15.19
C ASN A 171 -0.98 4.60 -14.52
N SER A 172 0.09 4.53 -15.32
CA SER A 172 1.46 4.38 -14.81
C SER A 172 1.91 5.61 -14.02
N ILE A 173 1.64 6.80 -14.55
CA ILE A 173 1.87 8.09 -13.87
C ILE A 173 1.09 8.15 -12.56
N GLY A 174 -0.19 7.76 -12.59
CA GLY A 174 -1.07 7.70 -11.43
C GLY A 174 -0.56 6.76 -10.33
N ILE A 175 0.06 5.62 -10.68
CA ILE A 175 0.71 4.73 -9.70
C ILE A 175 1.86 5.45 -9.00
N ARG A 176 2.72 6.17 -9.74
CA ARG A 176 3.85 6.93 -9.15
C ARG A 176 3.36 8.00 -8.21
N PHE A 177 2.42 8.85 -8.63
CA PHE A 177 1.89 9.92 -7.79
C PHE A 177 1.09 9.41 -6.58
N ARG A 178 0.33 8.31 -6.70
CA ARG A 178 -0.34 7.71 -5.54
C ARG A 178 0.67 7.21 -4.51
N SER A 179 1.78 6.62 -4.97
CA SER A 179 2.84 6.13 -4.10
C SER A 179 3.58 7.29 -3.43
N LEU A 180 3.93 8.33 -4.20
CA LEU A 180 4.56 9.54 -3.67
C LEU A 180 3.66 10.23 -2.65
N ARG A 181 2.36 10.33 -2.93
CA ARG A 181 1.38 10.89 -1.99
C ARG A 181 1.28 10.09 -0.70
N VAL A 182 1.33 8.76 -0.76
CA VAL A 182 1.36 7.92 0.45
C VAL A 182 2.64 8.16 1.25
N LEU A 183 3.79 8.22 0.59
CA LEU A 183 5.07 8.52 1.23
C LEU A 183 5.04 9.88 1.93
N TYR A 184 4.55 10.92 1.24
CA TYR A 184 4.44 12.28 1.75
C TYR A 184 3.51 12.37 2.97
N ASN A 185 2.34 11.72 2.91
CA ASN A 185 1.42 11.66 4.07
C ASN A 185 2.04 10.93 5.27
N SER A 186 2.85 9.89 5.00
CA SER A 186 3.61 9.22 6.06
C SER A 186 4.65 10.17 6.67
N ALA A 187 5.35 10.96 5.86
CA ALA A 187 6.31 11.96 6.34
C ALA A 187 5.64 13.06 7.19
N ILE A 188 4.42 13.48 6.85
CA ILE A 188 3.61 14.38 7.70
C ILE A 188 3.29 13.71 9.04
N THR A 189 2.86 12.45 9.02
CA THR A 189 2.51 11.68 10.22
C THR A 189 3.71 11.49 11.15
N ASP A 190 4.88 11.26 10.56
CA ASP A 190 6.14 11.06 11.28
C ASP A 190 6.79 12.41 11.71
N GLY A 191 6.22 13.55 11.27
CA GLY A 191 6.61 14.89 11.72
C GLY A 191 7.77 15.53 10.94
N LEU A 192 8.11 15.02 9.76
CA LEU A 192 9.19 15.54 8.91
C LEU A 192 8.77 16.81 8.15
N ILE A 193 7.47 17.00 7.93
CA ILE A 193 6.91 18.16 7.21
C ILE A 193 5.53 18.52 7.73
N LYS A 194 5.15 19.80 7.66
CA LYS A 194 3.85 20.28 8.11
C LYS A 194 2.81 20.04 7.04
N LYS A 195 1.55 19.85 7.47
CA LYS A 195 0.40 19.72 6.56
C LYS A 195 0.19 20.96 5.69
N ALA A 196 0.60 22.14 6.16
CA ALA A 196 0.50 23.40 5.40
C ALA A 196 1.30 23.35 4.09
N ASP A 197 2.37 22.55 4.03
CA ASP A 197 3.25 22.43 2.88
C ASP A 197 2.81 21.32 1.91
N TYR A 198 1.65 20.69 2.13
CA TYR A 198 1.23 19.50 1.39
C TYR A 198 0.79 19.82 -0.06
N PRO A 199 1.54 19.36 -1.09
CA PRO A 199 1.34 19.81 -2.47
C PRO A 199 0.18 19.10 -3.19
N PHE A 200 -0.36 18.03 -2.62
CA PHE A 200 -1.43 17.23 -3.26
C PHE A 200 -2.84 17.79 -3.00
N ASP A 201 -2.97 18.86 -2.22
CA ASP A 201 -4.22 19.61 -2.14
C ASP A 201 -4.49 20.40 -3.42
N THR A 202 -3.44 20.92 -4.07
CA THR A 202 -3.52 21.56 -5.38
C THR A 202 -3.35 20.54 -6.51
N PHE A 203 -2.38 19.61 -6.39
CA PHE A 203 -2.12 18.60 -7.41
C PHE A 203 -3.05 17.37 -7.28
N LYS A 204 -4.13 17.34 -8.06
CA LYS A 204 -5.14 16.27 -8.01
C LYS A 204 -4.69 15.00 -8.75
N VAL A 205 -4.25 13.99 -8.00
CA VAL A 205 -3.85 12.65 -8.53
C VAL A 205 -5.02 11.89 -9.18
N SER A 206 -6.28 12.24 -8.88
CA SER A 206 -7.46 11.56 -9.41
C SER A 206 -7.62 11.68 -10.93
N ARG A 207 -7.01 12.68 -11.57
CA ARG A 207 -7.10 12.88 -13.03
C ARG A 207 -6.42 11.78 -13.84
N PHE A 208 -5.48 11.05 -13.24
CA PHE A 208 -4.77 9.94 -13.89
C PHE A 208 -5.54 8.61 -13.88
N LYS A 209 -6.82 8.62 -13.45
CA LYS A 209 -7.64 7.42 -13.43
C LYS A 209 -8.14 7.12 -14.83
N GLU A 210 -7.55 6.11 -15.46
CA GLU A 210 -8.10 5.51 -16.68
C GLU A 210 -9.24 4.55 -16.34
N ALA A 211 -10.29 4.56 -17.15
CA ALA A 211 -11.35 3.55 -17.08
C ALA A 211 -10.76 2.17 -17.39
N THR A 212 -11.10 1.17 -16.58
CA THR A 212 -10.67 -0.20 -16.87
C THR A 212 -11.42 -0.68 -18.11
N ALA A 213 -10.69 -1.03 -19.17
CA ALA A 213 -11.28 -1.58 -20.36
C ALA A 213 -12.07 -2.86 -20.02
N LYS A 214 -13.29 -2.95 -20.54
CA LYS A 214 -14.10 -4.17 -20.43
C LYS A 214 -13.46 -5.26 -21.29
N ARG A 215 -13.21 -6.42 -20.70
CA ARG A 215 -12.44 -7.53 -21.30
C ARG A 215 -13.02 -8.88 -20.88
N SER A 216 -14.28 -9.13 -21.24
CA SER A 216 -14.96 -10.41 -21.02
C SER A 216 -15.15 -11.17 -22.33
N LEU A 217 -15.14 -12.48 -22.23
CA LEU A 217 -15.47 -13.43 -23.29
C LEU A 217 -16.89 -13.97 -23.09
N THR A 218 -17.52 -14.42 -24.18
CA THR A 218 -18.84 -15.07 -24.14
C THR A 218 -18.76 -16.49 -23.57
N LYS A 219 -19.90 -17.12 -23.28
CA LYS A 219 -19.93 -18.53 -22.85
C LYS A 219 -19.34 -19.44 -23.94
N GLU A 220 -19.63 -19.12 -25.20
CA GLU A 220 -19.18 -19.84 -26.39
C GLU A 220 -17.66 -19.77 -26.51
N ASP A 221 -17.07 -18.59 -26.34
CA ASP A 221 -15.61 -18.41 -26.31
C ASP A 221 -14.94 -19.24 -25.20
N ILE A 222 -15.55 -19.28 -24.01
CA ILE A 222 -15.04 -20.08 -22.90
C ILE A 222 -15.10 -21.58 -23.23
N ARG A 223 -16.18 -22.05 -23.87
CA ARG A 223 -16.27 -23.45 -24.36
C ARG A 223 -15.17 -23.75 -25.38
N ARG A 224 -14.94 -22.86 -26.35
CA ARG A 224 -13.83 -23.01 -27.32
C ARG A 224 -12.47 -23.12 -26.63
N ILE A 225 -12.22 -22.35 -25.56
CA ILE A 225 -10.99 -22.48 -24.77
C ILE A 225 -10.94 -23.83 -24.04
N MET A 226 -12.05 -24.27 -23.45
CA MET A 226 -12.13 -25.54 -22.74
C MET A 226 -11.79 -26.72 -23.65
N ASP A 227 -12.37 -26.74 -24.84
CA ASP A 227 -12.25 -27.80 -25.84
C ASP A 227 -10.94 -27.74 -26.63
N CYS A 228 -10.20 -26.62 -26.55
CA CYS A 228 -8.94 -26.44 -27.24
C CYS A 228 -7.89 -27.48 -26.82
N GLU A 229 -7.45 -28.31 -27.77
CA GLU A 229 -6.38 -29.28 -27.57
C GLU A 229 -5.02 -28.58 -27.68
N VAL A 230 -4.52 -28.03 -26.57
CA VAL A 230 -3.30 -27.21 -26.60
C VAL A 230 -2.01 -27.96 -27.00
N ARG A 231 -2.02 -29.30 -27.08
CA ARG A 231 -0.87 -30.10 -27.54
C ARG A 231 -0.56 -29.83 -29.01
N THR A 232 -1.57 -29.54 -29.82
CA THR A 232 -1.45 -29.35 -31.27
C THR A 232 -0.89 -27.97 -31.64
N LEU A 233 -0.91 -27.01 -30.70
CA LEU A 233 -0.46 -25.63 -30.93
C LEU A 233 1.07 -25.50 -31.04
N THR A 234 1.84 -26.50 -30.60
CA THR A 234 3.30 -26.43 -30.62
C THR A 234 3.92 -27.75 -31.01
N LYS A 235 4.97 -27.71 -31.84
CA LYS A 235 5.72 -28.88 -32.32
C LYS A 235 6.21 -29.82 -31.20
N TYR A 236 6.51 -29.30 -30.02
CA TYR A 236 6.98 -30.08 -28.87
C TYR A 236 6.06 -29.87 -27.66
N PRO A 237 5.82 -30.89 -26.83
CA PRO A 237 5.00 -30.75 -25.62
C PRO A 237 5.50 -29.63 -24.72
N LYS A 238 4.61 -28.69 -24.38
CA LYS A 238 4.90 -27.60 -23.42
C LYS A 238 3.99 -27.73 -22.20
N PRO A 239 4.45 -28.34 -21.09
CA PRO A 239 3.63 -28.51 -19.88
C PRO A 239 3.05 -27.21 -19.33
N PHE A 240 3.78 -26.09 -19.46
CA PHE A 240 3.28 -24.77 -19.04
C PHE A 240 2.13 -24.22 -19.89
N LEU A 241 1.94 -24.69 -21.12
CA LEU A 241 0.82 -24.30 -21.97
C LEU A 241 -0.48 -24.93 -21.46
N HIS A 242 -0.44 -26.22 -21.09
CA HIS A 242 -1.54 -26.89 -20.38
C HIS A 242 -1.86 -26.20 -19.05
N LEU A 243 -0.83 -25.95 -18.24
CA LEU A 243 -0.99 -25.24 -16.97
C LEU A 243 -1.61 -23.86 -17.17
N ALA A 244 -1.27 -23.13 -18.24
CA ALA A 244 -1.89 -21.84 -18.54
C ALA A 244 -3.39 -21.96 -18.81
N LYS A 245 -3.80 -22.92 -19.66
CA LYS A 245 -5.21 -23.21 -19.94
C LYS A 245 -5.95 -23.59 -18.66
N ASP A 246 -5.41 -24.54 -17.90
CA ASP A 246 -6.05 -25.05 -16.70
C ASP A 246 -6.18 -23.97 -15.62
N LEU A 247 -5.16 -23.14 -15.38
CA LEU A 247 -5.23 -22.03 -14.42
C LEU A 247 -6.25 -20.96 -14.84
N PHE A 248 -6.37 -20.69 -16.14
CA PHE A 248 -7.39 -19.77 -16.67
C PHE A 248 -8.80 -20.31 -16.45
N LEU A 249 -9.05 -21.57 -16.84
CA LEU A 249 -10.35 -22.22 -16.67
C LEU A 249 -10.71 -22.37 -15.19
N PHE A 250 -9.73 -22.75 -14.35
CA PHE A 250 -9.93 -22.84 -12.91
C PHE A 250 -10.32 -21.47 -12.32
N SER A 251 -9.66 -20.38 -12.73
CA SER A 251 -10.06 -19.02 -12.35
C SER A 251 -11.50 -18.73 -12.73
N TYR A 252 -11.89 -18.97 -13.99
CA TYR A 252 -13.24 -18.73 -14.49
C TYR A 252 -14.30 -19.56 -13.74
N LEU A 253 -14.05 -20.85 -13.51
CA LEU A 253 -14.98 -21.77 -12.85
C LEU A 253 -15.06 -21.58 -11.33
N SER A 254 -14.08 -20.91 -10.73
CA SER A 254 -13.92 -20.78 -9.28
C SER A 254 -14.04 -19.32 -8.85
N CYS A 255 -15.18 -18.69 -9.13
CA CYS A 255 -15.48 -17.32 -8.70
C CYS A 255 -14.51 -16.23 -9.22
N GLY A 256 -13.89 -16.44 -10.37
CA GLY A 256 -12.96 -15.47 -10.97
C GLY A 256 -11.72 -15.21 -10.11
N ILE A 257 -11.32 -16.14 -9.23
CA ILE A 257 -10.19 -15.97 -8.31
C ILE A 257 -8.90 -15.60 -9.06
N ASN A 258 -8.09 -14.72 -8.47
CA ASN A 258 -6.90 -14.24 -9.15
C ASN A 258 -5.80 -15.31 -9.16
N LEU A 259 -4.88 -15.21 -10.12
CA LEU A 259 -3.79 -16.18 -10.24
C LEU A 259 -2.94 -16.30 -8.97
N THR A 260 -2.71 -15.22 -8.23
CA THR A 260 -1.90 -15.29 -7.01
C THR A 260 -2.57 -16.20 -5.97
N ASP A 261 -3.87 -16.02 -5.74
CA ASP A 261 -4.65 -16.84 -4.83
C ASP A 261 -4.65 -18.31 -5.30
N ILE A 262 -4.88 -18.56 -6.61
CA ILE A 262 -4.85 -19.92 -7.19
C ILE A 262 -3.52 -20.63 -6.89
N LEU A 263 -2.40 -19.95 -7.13
CA LEU A 263 -1.07 -20.54 -6.96
C LEU A 263 -0.70 -20.80 -5.50
N HIS A 264 -1.44 -20.23 -4.54
CA HIS A 264 -1.28 -20.48 -3.11
C HIS A 264 -2.31 -21.46 -2.53
N ILE A 265 -3.21 -22.02 -3.34
CA ILE A 265 -4.15 -23.04 -2.86
C ILE A 265 -3.37 -24.27 -2.40
N ARG A 266 -3.67 -24.70 -1.17
CA ARG A 266 -3.13 -25.90 -0.55
C ARG A 266 -4.17 -27.00 -0.48
N TYR A 267 -3.73 -28.23 -0.26
CA TYR A 267 -4.64 -29.36 -0.05
C TYR A 267 -5.60 -29.14 1.12
N ALA A 268 -5.12 -28.55 2.23
CA ALA A 268 -5.90 -28.22 3.41
C ALA A 268 -6.97 -27.13 3.17
N ASP A 269 -6.87 -26.38 2.07
CA ASP A 269 -7.86 -25.36 1.72
C ASP A 269 -9.09 -25.98 1.01
N ILE A 270 -9.06 -27.29 0.72
CA ILE A 270 -10.19 -28.03 0.13
C ILE A 270 -10.83 -28.94 1.17
N VAL A 271 -12.09 -28.66 1.53
CA VAL A 271 -12.87 -29.44 2.49
C VAL A 271 -14.22 -29.76 1.85
N ASP A 272 -14.61 -31.03 1.75
CA ASP A 272 -15.89 -31.46 1.17
C ASP A 272 -16.22 -30.83 -0.19
N ARG A 273 -15.22 -30.85 -1.09
CA ARG A 273 -15.28 -30.26 -2.44
C ARG A 273 -15.52 -28.74 -2.44
N ARG A 274 -15.31 -28.06 -1.31
CA ARG A 274 -15.41 -26.62 -1.13
C ARG A 274 -14.00 -26.04 -0.99
N LEU A 275 -13.74 -24.93 -1.68
CA LEU A 275 -12.49 -24.18 -1.51
C LEU A 275 -12.69 -23.10 -0.45
N VAL A 276 -11.87 -23.11 0.59
CA VAL A 276 -11.90 -22.19 1.72
C VAL A 276 -10.51 -21.59 1.94
N PHE A 277 -10.34 -20.29 1.71
CA PHE A 277 -9.03 -19.64 1.83
C PHE A 277 -9.14 -18.14 2.14
N ASN A 278 -8.08 -17.58 2.72
CA ASN A 278 -7.94 -16.14 2.88
C ASN A 278 -7.25 -15.54 1.65
N ARG A 279 -7.87 -14.52 1.05
CA ARG A 279 -7.30 -13.83 -0.10
C ARG A 279 -5.97 -13.19 0.24
N GLN A 280 -4.96 -13.41 -0.61
CA GLN A 280 -3.61 -12.88 -0.43
C GLN A 280 -3.57 -11.35 -0.38
N LYS A 281 -4.44 -10.68 -1.17
CA LYS A 281 -4.45 -9.21 -1.26
C LYS A 281 -5.15 -8.52 -0.08
N THR A 282 -6.24 -9.10 0.43
CA THR A 282 -7.16 -8.40 1.34
C THR A 282 -7.36 -9.10 2.67
N GLY A 283 -6.87 -10.34 2.84
CA GLY A 283 -7.10 -11.16 4.03
C GLY A 283 -8.53 -11.67 4.19
N LYS A 284 -9.50 -11.18 3.39
CA LYS A 284 -10.91 -11.62 3.43
C LYS A 284 -11.00 -13.12 3.16
N LEU A 285 -11.73 -13.83 4.01
CA LEU A 285 -12.08 -15.24 3.82
C LEU A 285 -13.02 -15.37 2.62
N LEU A 286 -12.70 -16.30 1.72
CA LEU A 286 -13.58 -16.75 0.64
C LEU A 286 -13.85 -18.23 0.80
N SER A 287 -15.09 -18.61 0.46
CA SER A 287 -15.59 -19.95 0.67
C SER A 287 -16.66 -20.24 -0.38
N PHE A 288 -16.45 -21.23 -1.26
CA PHE A 288 -17.42 -21.58 -2.29
C PHE A 288 -17.28 -23.04 -2.75
N GLN A 289 -18.38 -23.62 -3.23
CA GLN A 289 -18.40 -24.99 -3.73
C GLN A 289 -17.70 -25.07 -5.08
N LEU A 290 -16.80 -26.05 -5.25
CA LEU A 290 -16.16 -26.28 -6.54
C LEU A 290 -17.07 -27.08 -7.47
N GLN A 291 -17.19 -26.60 -8.70
CA GLN A 291 -17.84 -27.33 -9.78
C GLN A 291 -17.05 -28.59 -10.16
N PRO A 292 -17.69 -29.65 -10.68
CA PRO A 292 -17.01 -30.88 -11.11
C PRO A 292 -15.80 -30.61 -12.00
N THR A 293 -15.95 -29.79 -13.04
CA THR A 293 -14.85 -29.44 -13.95
C THR A 293 -13.68 -28.72 -13.28
N ALA A 294 -13.94 -27.95 -12.21
CA ALA A 294 -12.88 -27.30 -11.44
C ALA A 294 -12.11 -28.32 -10.58
N LEU A 295 -12.81 -29.33 -10.05
CA LEU A 295 -12.21 -30.44 -9.32
C LEU A 295 -11.35 -31.30 -10.26
N ASP A 296 -11.84 -31.60 -11.46
CA ASP A 296 -11.07 -32.34 -12.47
C ASP A 296 -9.75 -31.63 -12.78
N ILE A 297 -9.76 -30.29 -12.85
CA ILE A 297 -8.53 -29.51 -13.02
C ILE A 297 -7.59 -29.69 -11.81
N LEU A 298 -8.11 -29.62 -10.57
CA LEU A 298 -7.27 -29.83 -9.39
C LEU A 298 -6.67 -31.24 -9.37
N ASP A 299 -7.49 -32.26 -9.65
CA ASP A 299 -7.10 -33.67 -9.63
C ASP A 299 -5.95 -33.97 -10.61
N LYS A 300 -5.89 -33.31 -11.78
CA LYS A 300 -4.74 -33.40 -12.71
C LYS A 300 -3.39 -33.04 -12.08
N TYR A 301 -3.39 -32.18 -11.06
CA TYR A 301 -2.17 -31.69 -10.41
C TYR A 301 -1.94 -32.33 -9.03
N ARG A 302 -2.89 -33.14 -8.53
CA ARG A 302 -2.75 -33.79 -7.23
C ARG A 302 -1.58 -34.76 -7.24
N GLN A 303 -0.83 -34.75 -6.15
CA GLN A 303 0.30 -35.64 -5.94
C GLN A 303 -0.11 -36.72 -4.94
N PRO A 304 0.21 -38.00 -5.20
CA PRO A 304 0.11 -39.06 -4.21
C PRO A 304 0.95 -38.68 -2.99
N ASN A 305 0.40 -38.80 -1.78
CA ASN A 305 1.06 -38.49 -0.51
C ASN A 305 1.41 -37.00 -0.28
N ALA A 306 0.69 -36.07 -0.91
CA ALA A 306 0.87 -34.65 -0.63
C ALA A 306 0.55 -34.31 0.84
N HIS A 307 1.39 -33.50 1.48
CA HIS A 307 1.10 -33.00 2.81
C HIS A 307 -0.03 -31.96 2.73
N PRO A 308 -0.94 -31.86 3.73
CA PRO A 308 -2.08 -30.91 3.68
C PRO A 308 -1.68 -29.45 3.41
N GLN A 309 -0.50 -29.04 3.87
CA GLN A 309 0.01 -27.69 3.67
C GLN A 309 0.68 -27.46 2.30
N ASP A 310 0.91 -28.50 1.50
CA ASP A 310 1.55 -28.35 0.19
C ASP A 310 0.62 -27.66 -0.81
N TYR A 311 1.20 -26.97 -1.77
CA TYR A 311 0.46 -26.29 -2.83
C TYR A 311 -0.01 -27.31 -3.88
N ILE A 312 -1.25 -27.15 -4.37
CA ILE A 312 -1.81 -28.07 -5.37
C ILE A 312 -1.16 -27.83 -6.74
N PHE A 313 -1.11 -26.57 -7.19
CA PHE A 313 -0.51 -26.25 -8.49
C PHE A 313 1.02 -26.27 -8.42
N PRO A 314 1.71 -26.84 -9.44
CA PRO A 314 3.16 -27.13 -9.39
C PRO A 314 4.04 -25.89 -9.67
N VAL A 315 3.76 -24.78 -8.97
CA VAL A 315 4.46 -23.50 -9.13
C VAL A 315 5.22 -23.10 -7.88
N LEU A 316 4.57 -23.22 -6.73
CA LEU A 316 5.16 -23.00 -5.42
C LEU A 316 5.47 -24.36 -4.77
N ARG A 317 6.49 -24.37 -3.91
CA ARG A 317 6.93 -25.54 -3.14
C ARG A 317 7.39 -25.04 -1.79
N ARG A 318 6.89 -25.64 -0.71
CA ARG A 318 7.16 -25.19 0.68
C ARG A 318 8.63 -25.25 1.04
N SER A 319 9.35 -26.26 0.58
CA SER A 319 10.79 -26.42 0.80
C SER A 319 11.67 -25.43 0.03
N VAL A 320 11.14 -24.80 -1.04
CA VAL A 320 11.93 -23.93 -1.93
C VAL A 320 11.54 -22.46 -1.78
N HIS A 321 10.25 -22.19 -1.60
CA HIS A 321 9.67 -20.85 -1.58
C HIS A 321 9.24 -20.51 -0.15
N VAL A 322 10.22 -20.37 0.74
CA VAL A 322 10.02 -20.18 2.18
C VAL A 322 9.65 -18.73 2.49
N THR A 323 10.31 -17.76 1.83
CA THR A 323 10.09 -16.34 2.11
C THR A 323 9.01 -15.72 1.23
N ALA A 324 8.37 -14.66 1.72
CA ALA A 324 7.37 -13.90 0.94
C ALA A 324 7.96 -13.34 -0.37
N GLN A 325 9.24 -12.95 -0.35
CA GLN A 325 9.97 -12.46 -1.51
C GLN A 325 10.18 -13.56 -2.56
N GLN A 326 10.56 -14.77 -2.14
CA GLN A 326 10.70 -15.92 -3.03
C GLN A 326 9.35 -16.29 -3.68
N GLN A 327 8.28 -16.37 -2.87
CA GLN A 327 6.93 -16.65 -3.36
C GLN A 327 6.45 -15.58 -4.35
N TYR A 328 6.57 -14.30 -3.98
CA TYR A 328 6.21 -13.18 -4.86
C TYR A 328 6.99 -13.23 -6.18
N GLY A 329 8.31 -13.38 -6.13
CA GLY A 329 9.16 -13.44 -7.33
C GLY A 329 8.84 -14.64 -8.23
N ARG A 330 8.49 -15.80 -7.64
CA ARG A 330 8.04 -16.97 -8.40
C ARG A 330 6.70 -16.71 -9.07
N VAL A 331 5.71 -16.22 -8.34
CA VAL A 331 4.37 -15.89 -8.85
C VAL A 331 4.44 -14.88 -9.99
N GLN A 332 5.23 -13.81 -9.87
CA GLN A 332 5.36 -12.80 -10.92
C GLN A 332 5.98 -13.36 -12.21
N ARG A 333 7.03 -14.17 -12.10
CA ARG A 333 7.65 -14.84 -13.27
C ARG A 333 6.67 -15.81 -13.92
N THR A 334 5.93 -16.59 -13.12
CA THR A 334 4.90 -17.50 -13.62
C THR A 334 3.79 -16.73 -14.31
N ASN A 335 3.25 -15.67 -13.71
CA ASN A 335 2.18 -14.85 -14.30
C ASN A 335 2.56 -14.33 -15.70
N LYS A 336 3.79 -13.81 -15.87
CA LYS A 336 4.29 -13.38 -17.19
C LYS A 336 4.32 -14.54 -18.20
N ARG A 337 4.78 -15.72 -17.77
CA ARG A 337 4.86 -16.92 -18.61
C ARG A 337 3.46 -17.44 -18.99
N ILE A 338 2.54 -17.49 -18.03
CA ILE A 338 1.15 -17.91 -18.25
C ILE A 338 0.45 -16.97 -19.23
N ASN A 339 0.53 -15.65 -19.05
CA ASN A 339 -0.09 -14.70 -19.98
C ASN A 339 0.47 -14.79 -21.40
N ARG A 340 1.76 -15.16 -21.57
CA ARG A 340 2.33 -15.42 -22.91
C ARG A 340 1.68 -16.62 -23.58
N TYR A 341 1.45 -17.71 -22.85
CA TYR A 341 0.79 -18.89 -23.38
C TYR A 341 -0.71 -18.68 -23.60
N LEU A 342 -1.37 -17.93 -22.72
CA LEU A 342 -2.76 -17.54 -22.94
C LEU A 342 -2.90 -16.71 -24.21
N LYS A 343 -1.99 -15.76 -24.47
CA LYS A 343 -1.97 -15.01 -25.71
C LYS A 343 -1.90 -15.94 -26.94
N LEU A 344 -1.00 -16.93 -26.92
CA LEU A 344 -0.90 -17.95 -27.98
C LEU A 344 -2.22 -18.70 -28.19
N ILE A 345 -2.88 -19.15 -27.12
CA ILE A 345 -4.18 -19.84 -27.20
C ILE A 345 -5.24 -18.92 -27.79
N GLY A 346 -5.30 -17.67 -27.32
CA GLY A 346 -6.27 -16.69 -27.82
C GLY A 346 -6.09 -16.35 -29.29
N GLU A 347 -4.84 -16.22 -29.75
CA GLU A 347 -4.50 -16.02 -31.17
C GLU A 347 -4.90 -17.22 -32.02
N HIS A 348 -4.59 -18.44 -31.56
CA HIS A 348 -4.97 -19.68 -32.26
C HIS A 348 -6.48 -19.87 -32.40
N LEU A 349 -7.24 -19.48 -31.38
CA LEU A 349 -8.71 -19.55 -31.39
C LEU A 349 -9.38 -18.32 -32.02
N HIS A 350 -8.60 -17.35 -32.52
CA HIS A 350 -9.11 -16.09 -33.06
C HIS A 350 -10.10 -15.39 -32.09
N LEU A 351 -9.75 -15.32 -30.81
CA LEU A 351 -10.58 -14.66 -29.80
C LEU A 351 -10.65 -13.14 -30.05
N PRO A 352 -11.80 -12.51 -29.75
CA PRO A 352 -12.00 -11.08 -30.03
C PRO A 352 -11.12 -10.15 -29.17
N ILE A 353 -10.51 -10.67 -28.11
CA ILE A 353 -9.64 -9.93 -27.20
C ILE A 353 -8.40 -10.76 -26.84
N THR A 354 -7.32 -10.08 -26.46
CA THR A 354 -6.10 -10.75 -25.97
C THR A 354 -6.39 -11.51 -24.68
N LEU A 355 -6.25 -12.84 -24.75
CA LEU A 355 -6.46 -13.71 -23.61
C LEU A 355 -5.36 -13.53 -22.55
N THR A 356 -5.77 -13.18 -21.33
CA THR A 356 -4.90 -13.07 -20.16
C THR A 356 -5.58 -13.67 -18.94
N THR A 357 -4.84 -13.89 -17.87
CA THR A 357 -5.37 -14.41 -16.59
C THR A 357 -6.51 -13.56 -16.03
N TYR A 358 -6.50 -12.24 -16.29
CA TYR A 358 -7.52 -11.33 -15.78
C TYR A 358 -8.83 -11.39 -16.57
N VAL A 359 -8.78 -11.83 -17.84
CA VAL A 359 -9.98 -12.03 -18.67
C VAL A 359 -10.90 -13.05 -18.02
N ALA A 360 -10.38 -14.12 -17.39
CA ALA A 360 -11.19 -15.12 -16.70
C ALA A 360 -12.15 -14.50 -15.67
N ARG A 361 -11.65 -13.55 -14.87
CA ARG A 361 -12.43 -12.86 -13.84
C ARG A 361 -13.52 -11.97 -14.41
N HIS A 362 -13.21 -11.24 -15.48
CA HIS A 362 -14.20 -10.42 -16.19
C HIS A 362 -15.25 -11.29 -16.86
N SER A 363 -14.84 -12.35 -17.58
CA SER A 363 -15.75 -13.31 -18.19
C SER A 363 -16.67 -13.95 -17.16
N PHE A 364 -16.15 -14.40 -16.01
CA PHE A 364 -16.97 -14.97 -14.93
C PHE A 364 -18.06 -13.98 -14.47
N ALA A 365 -17.66 -12.75 -14.16
CA ALA A 365 -18.58 -11.73 -13.66
C ALA A 365 -19.65 -11.36 -14.71
N THR A 366 -19.24 -11.10 -15.95
CA THR A 366 -20.15 -10.76 -17.05
C THR A 366 -21.09 -11.92 -17.37
N VAL A 367 -20.59 -13.16 -17.43
CA VAL A 367 -21.41 -14.33 -17.74
C VAL A 367 -22.48 -14.56 -16.68
N LEU A 368 -22.15 -14.44 -15.38
CA LEU A 368 -23.15 -14.56 -14.32
C LEU A 368 -24.17 -13.42 -14.38
N LYS A 369 -23.71 -12.19 -14.63
CA LYS A 369 -24.61 -11.03 -14.76
C LYS A 369 -25.60 -11.20 -15.90
N ARG A 370 -25.12 -11.63 -17.07
CA ARG A 370 -25.96 -11.99 -18.22
C ARG A 370 -26.79 -13.24 -18.00
N SER A 371 -26.51 -14.04 -16.98
CA SER A 371 -27.36 -15.17 -16.58
C SER A 371 -28.39 -14.77 -15.51
N GLY A 372 -28.57 -13.46 -15.23
CA GLY A 372 -29.57 -12.96 -14.28
C GLY A 372 -29.11 -12.97 -12.82
N VAL A 373 -27.87 -13.33 -12.52
CA VAL A 373 -27.37 -13.32 -11.13
C VAL A 373 -27.24 -11.88 -10.63
N SER A 374 -27.69 -11.63 -9.40
CA SER A 374 -27.63 -10.30 -8.78
C SER A 374 -26.19 -9.80 -8.65
N THR A 375 -26.01 -8.49 -8.81
CA THR A 375 -24.69 -7.85 -8.68
C THR A 375 -24.10 -8.06 -7.27
N SER A 376 -24.94 -8.13 -6.25
CA SER A 376 -24.54 -8.41 -4.86
C SER A 376 -23.88 -9.78 -4.72
N ILE A 377 -24.50 -10.84 -5.25
CA ILE A 377 -23.95 -12.21 -5.22
C ILE A 377 -22.63 -12.29 -6.02
N ILE A 378 -22.57 -11.65 -7.19
CA ILE A 378 -21.34 -11.60 -8.00
C ILE A 378 -20.23 -10.87 -7.21
N SER A 379 -20.57 -9.76 -6.56
CA SER A 379 -19.65 -8.96 -5.76
C SER A 379 -19.06 -9.73 -4.58
N GLU A 380 -19.91 -10.48 -3.88
CA GLU A 380 -19.50 -11.34 -2.78
C GLU A 380 -18.63 -12.49 -3.26
N SER A 381 -19.01 -13.15 -4.36
CA SER A 381 -18.26 -14.23 -4.99
C SER A 381 -16.85 -13.80 -5.39
N LEU A 382 -16.71 -12.59 -5.95
CA LEU A 382 -15.42 -11.99 -6.30
C LEU A 382 -14.61 -11.57 -5.06
N GLY A 383 -15.21 -11.53 -3.86
CA GLY A 383 -14.59 -11.05 -2.63
C GLY A 383 -14.33 -9.55 -2.65
N HIS A 384 -15.19 -8.78 -3.30
CA HIS A 384 -15.14 -7.32 -3.28
C HIS A 384 -15.77 -6.76 -2.00
N SER A 385 -15.34 -5.57 -1.59
CA SER A 385 -15.87 -4.87 -0.41
C SER A 385 -17.10 -4.02 -0.74
N SER A 386 -17.37 -3.74 -2.02
CA SER A 386 -18.56 -3.03 -2.46
C SER A 386 -18.93 -3.38 -3.90
N GLU A 387 -20.21 -3.26 -4.24
CA GLU A 387 -20.72 -3.48 -5.60
C GLU A 387 -20.14 -2.50 -6.61
N LYS A 388 -19.76 -1.29 -6.18
CA LYS A 388 -19.09 -0.31 -7.02
C LYS A 388 -17.80 -0.86 -7.65
N ILE A 389 -17.08 -1.72 -6.93
CA ILE A 389 -15.90 -2.39 -7.47
C ILE A 389 -16.32 -3.41 -8.53
N THR A 390 -17.40 -4.15 -8.28
CA THR A 390 -17.95 -5.17 -9.19
C THR A 390 -18.44 -4.57 -10.50
N GLN A 391 -19.03 -3.37 -10.49
CA GLN A 391 -19.48 -2.69 -11.69
C GLN A 391 -18.37 -2.42 -12.72
N ILE A 392 -17.11 -2.32 -12.29
CA ILE A 392 -15.95 -2.19 -13.19
C ILE A 392 -15.76 -3.46 -14.05
N TYR A 393 -16.24 -4.60 -13.56
CA TYR A 393 -16.08 -5.90 -14.22
C TYR A 393 -17.28 -6.29 -15.07
N LEU A 394 -18.45 -5.71 -14.79
CA LEU A 394 -19.68 -6.05 -15.48
C LEU A 394 -19.73 -5.34 -16.83
N ASP A 395 -19.90 -6.13 -17.88
CA ASP A 395 -20.32 -5.58 -19.16
C ASP A 395 -21.80 -5.16 -19.13
N SER A 396 -22.21 -4.34 -20.09
CA SER A 396 -23.63 -4.00 -20.27
C SER A 396 -24.43 -5.27 -20.58
N PHE A 397 -25.72 -5.24 -20.22
CA PHE A 397 -26.67 -6.26 -20.66
C PHE A 397 -26.75 -6.28 -22.19
N GLU A 398 -27.01 -7.45 -22.75
CA GLU A 398 -27.34 -7.57 -24.17
C GLU A 398 -28.75 -7.02 -24.41
N ASN A 399 -28.99 -6.44 -25.60
CA ASN A 399 -30.29 -5.85 -25.94
C ASN A 399 -31.43 -6.84 -25.73
N SER A 400 -31.24 -8.11 -26.08
CA SER A 400 -32.22 -9.19 -25.85
C SER A 400 -32.68 -9.33 -24.39
N GLN A 401 -31.79 -9.06 -23.42
CA GLN A 401 -32.14 -9.12 -22.00
C GLN A 401 -32.88 -7.87 -21.54
N ILE A 402 -32.54 -6.72 -22.10
CA ILE A 402 -33.28 -5.48 -21.88
C ILE A 402 -34.69 -5.65 -22.44
N ASP A 403 -34.82 -6.18 -23.65
CA ASP A 403 -36.09 -6.44 -24.31
C ASP A 403 -36.95 -7.43 -23.51
N ALA A 404 -36.36 -8.56 -23.05
CA ALA A 404 -37.04 -9.51 -22.17
C ALA A 404 -37.46 -8.89 -20.83
N ALA A 405 -36.65 -7.99 -20.26
CA ALA A 405 -37.05 -7.26 -19.06
C ALA A 405 -38.23 -6.32 -19.32
N MET A 406 -38.23 -5.62 -20.47
CA MET A 406 -39.33 -4.72 -20.86
C MET A 406 -40.64 -5.47 -21.09
N GLN A 407 -40.61 -6.75 -21.48
CA GLN A 407 -41.80 -7.60 -21.58
C GLN A 407 -42.52 -7.84 -20.23
N ASN A 408 -41.90 -7.55 -19.09
CA ASN A 408 -42.52 -7.70 -17.77
C ASN A 408 -43.29 -6.44 -17.30
N LEU A 409 -43.36 -5.39 -18.13
CA LEU A 409 -43.97 -4.13 -17.73
C LEU A 409 -45.52 -4.14 -17.78
N LEU A 410 -46.13 -5.13 -18.47
CA LEU A 410 -47.58 -5.29 -18.60
C LEU A 410 -47.98 -6.76 -18.64
#